data_AF-A0A7S3XWS0-F1
#
_entry.id   AF-A0A7S3XWS0-F1
#
_cell.length_a   1.000
_cell.length_b   1.000
_cell.length_c   1.000
_cell.angle_alpha   90.00
_cell.angle_beta   90.00
_cell.angle_gamma   90.00
#
_symmetry.space_group_name_H-M   'P 1'
#
loop_
_entity.id
_entity.type
_entity.pdbx_description
1 polymer ?
#
loop_
_entity_poly.entity_id
_entity_poly.type
_entity_poly.pdbx_seq_one_letter_code
_entity_poly.pdbx_strand_id
1 'polypeptide(L)'
;LDKALPALDDAVKCLKDLKRNDIDEVKNLQKPPGGVKLTLEALCIMFGVKPEKVADPDNPGKKITDYFKPAQKILLSNANKLLEDMQTYDKDNIADSEI
;
A
#
# COMPACT_ATOMS: atom_id res chain seq x y z
N LEU A 1 5.00 -20.71 -15.17
CA LEU A 1 3.77 -20.18 -14.54
C LEU A 1 3.56 -20.83 -13.16
N ASP A 2 3.74 -22.14 -13.04
CA ASP A 2 3.44 -22.93 -11.83
C ASP A 2 4.17 -22.53 -10.54
N LYS A 3 5.31 -21.83 -10.62
CA LYS A 3 6.06 -21.39 -9.43
C LYS A 3 5.42 -20.20 -8.71
N ALA A 4 4.60 -19.40 -9.40
CA ALA A 4 3.97 -18.20 -8.86
C ALA A 4 2.54 -18.45 -8.35
N LEU A 5 1.91 -19.55 -8.78
CA LEU A 5 0.54 -19.88 -8.39
C LEU A 5 0.37 -20.07 -6.86
N PRO A 6 1.27 -20.77 -6.13
CA PRO A 6 1.12 -20.94 -4.69
C PRO A 6 1.18 -19.61 -3.93
N ALA A 7 2.10 -18.73 -4.32
CA ALA A 7 2.24 -17.41 -3.70
C ALA A 7 1.01 -16.52 -3.98
N LEU A 8 0.43 -16.63 -5.17
CA LEU A 8 -0.80 -15.94 -5.53
C LEU A 8 -1.99 -16.43 -4.70
N ASP A 9 -2.17 -17.75 -4.58
CA ASP A 9 -3.26 -18.33 -3.79
C ASP A 9 -3.15 -17.94 -2.31
N ASP A 10 -1.94 -17.96 -1.76
CA ASP A 10 -1.71 -17.56 -0.37
C ASP A 10 -1.95 -16.05 -0.16
N ALA A 11 -1.56 -15.20 -1.12
CA ALA A 11 -1.90 -13.77 -1.08
C ALA A 11 -3.42 -13.55 -1.11
N VAL A 12 -4.16 -14.28 -1.94
CA VAL A 12 -5.63 -14.21 -2.02
C VAL A 12 -6.28 -14.65 -0.71
N LYS A 13 -5.75 -15.68 -0.04
CA LYS A 13 -6.22 -16.10 1.30
C LYS A 13 -5.97 -15.01 2.35
N CYS A 14 -4.76 -14.48 2.42
CA CYS A 14 -4.41 -13.40 3.35
C CYS A 14 -5.30 -12.17 3.17
N LEU A 15 -5.64 -11.80 1.93
CA LEU A 15 -6.56 -10.70 1.65
C LEU A 15 -8.00 -10.94 2.15
N LYS A 16 -8.44 -12.20 2.23
CA LYS A 16 -9.76 -12.56 2.78
C LYS A 16 -9.79 -12.52 4.31
N ASP A 17 -8.65 -12.76 4.95
CA ASP A 17 -8.53 -12.76 6.41
C ASP A 17 -8.33 -11.35 7.00
N LEU A 18 -7.88 -10.40 6.15
CA LEU A 18 -7.70 -8.99 6.50
C LEU A 18 -9.04 -8.33 6.84
N LYS A 19 -9.08 -7.67 8.00
CA LYS A 19 -10.29 -7.00 8.48
C LYS A 19 -10.17 -5.50 8.27
N ARG A 20 -11.33 -4.85 8.19
CA ARG A 20 -11.46 -3.40 8.19
C ARG A 20 -10.63 -2.75 9.31
N ASN A 21 -10.73 -3.29 10.52
CA ASN A 21 -10.06 -2.72 11.70
C ASN A 21 -8.54 -2.71 11.56
N ASP A 22 -7.94 -3.73 10.94
CA ASP A 22 -6.49 -3.80 10.73
C ASP A 22 -6.01 -2.64 9.84
N ILE A 23 -6.81 -2.28 8.83
CA ILE A 23 -6.53 -1.14 7.94
C ILE A 23 -6.74 0.19 8.67
N ASP A 24 -7.82 0.31 9.45
CA ASP A 24 -8.08 1.51 10.25
C ASP A 24 -6.97 1.73 11.31
N GLU A 25 -6.37 0.67 11.86
CA GLU A 25 -5.19 0.76 12.73
C GLU A 25 -3.98 1.32 11.98
N VAL A 26 -3.65 0.76 10.81
CA VAL A 26 -2.53 1.24 9.98
C VAL A 26 -2.71 2.71 9.59
N LYS A 27 -3.94 3.10 9.24
CA LYS A 27 -4.28 4.49 8.91
C LYS A 27 -3.97 5.45 10.06
N ASN A 28 -4.15 5.04 11.31
CA ASN A 28 -3.99 5.90 12.47
C ASN A 28 -2.56 5.92 13.03
N LEU A 29 -1.61 5.19 12.44
CA LEU A 29 -0.21 5.23 12.83
C LEU A 29 0.40 6.60 12.52
N GLN A 30 1.02 7.24 13.53
CA GLN A 30 1.76 8.49 13.32
C GLN A 30 3.14 8.25 12.69
N LYS A 31 3.80 7.15 13.06
CA LYS A 31 5.11 6.72 12.53
C LYS A 31 5.02 5.23 12.18
N PRO A 32 4.54 4.87 10.97
CA PRO A 32 4.38 3.47 10.59
C PRO A 32 5.72 2.73 10.60
N PRO A 33 5.75 1.45 11.03
CA PRO A 33 6.95 0.61 10.95
C PRO A 33 7.48 0.49 9.52
N GLY A 34 8.78 0.16 9.38
CA GLY A 34 9.44 0.08 8.07
C GLY A 34 8.75 -0.87 7.08
N GLY A 35 8.32 -2.05 7.53
CA GLY A 35 7.57 -2.99 6.69
C GLY A 35 6.24 -2.41 6.19
N VAL A 36 5.49 -1.74 7.06
CA VAL A 36 4.22 -1.08 6.70
C VAL A 36 4.43 0.04 5.69
N LYS A 37 5.49 0.85 5.85
CA LYS A 37 5.84 1.89 4.88
C LYS A 37 6.14 1.31 3.50
N LEU A 38 6.96 0.26 3.44
CA LEU A 38 7.34 -0.38 2.19
C LEU A 38 6.13 -1.01 1.49
N THR A 39 5.27 -1.70 2.24
CA THR A 39 4.04 -2.28 1.67
C THR A 39 3.09 -1.21 1.15
N LEU A 40 2.95 -0.08 1.86
CA LEU A 40 2.11 1.03 1.41
C LEU A 40 2.69 1.75 0.20
N GLU A 41 4.01 1.87 0.10
CA GLU A 41 4.68 2.40 -1.09
C GLU A 41 4.41 1.52 -2.32
N ALA A 42 4.57 0.20 -2.20
CA ALA A 42 4.24 -0.73 -3.27
C ALA A 42 2.76 -0.61 -3.69
N LEU A 43 1.84 -0.57 -2.72
CA LEU A 43 0.42 -0.33 -2.96
C LEU A 43 0.17 1.00 -3.68
N CYS A 44 0.81 2.08 -3.24
CA CYS A 44 0.70 3.37 -3.90
C CYS A 44 1.12 3.30 -5.36
N ILE A 45 2.22 2.63 -5.66
CA ILE A 45 2.70 2.49 -7.04
C ILE A 45 1.71 1.67 -7.86
N MET A 46 1.27 0.50 -7.37
CA MET A 46 0.30 -0.36 -8.05
C MET A 46 -1.03 0.34 -8.35
N PHE A 47 -1.46 1.26 -7.48
CA PHE A 47 -2.69 2.04 -7.63
C PHE A 47 -2.47 3.46 -8.18
N GLY A 48 -1.26 3.79 -8.65
CA GLY A 48 -0.94 5.09 -9.28
C GLY A 48 -1.02 6.30 -8.34
N VAL A 49 -0.90 6.08 -7.03
CA VAL A 49 -0.89 7.13 -6.01
C VAL A 49 0.49 7.77 -5.95
N LYS A 50 0.56 9.04 -6.37
CA LYS A 50 1.81 9.80 -6.38
C LYS A 50 2.28 10.16 -4.96
N PRO A 51 3.61 10.16 -4.72
CA PRO A 51 4.14 10.58 -3.43
C PRO A 51 4.10 12.10 -3.26
N GLU A 52 4.20 12.55 -2.00
CA GLU A 52 4.39 13.95 -1.64
C GLU A 52 5.84 14.20 -1.19
N LYS A 53 6.43 15.35 -1.56
CA LYS A 53 7.72 15.77 -1.00
C LYS A 53 7.51 16.48 0.33
N VAL A 54 8.01 15.89 1.42
CA VAL A 54 7.88 16.44 2.78
C VAL A 54 9.25 16.67 3.40
N ALA A 55 9.32 17.51 4.44
CA ALA A 55 10.54 17.66 5.23
C ALA A 55 10.85 16.35 5.96
N ASP A 56 12.13 15.98 5.99
CA ASP A 56 12.59 14.83 6.74
C ASP A 56 12.47 15.11 8.25
N PRO A 57 11.66 14.34 9.00
CA PRO A 57 11.48 14.56 10.44
C PRO A 57 12.74 14.22 11.25
N ASP A 58 13.61 13.35 10.72
CA ASP A 58 14.83 12.92 11.38
C ASP A 58 16.05 13.76 10.93
N ASN A 59 15.96 14.48 9.80
CA ASN A 59 17.03 15.34 9.26
C ASN A 59 16.54 16.73 8.83
N PRO A 60 16.53 17.73 9.74
CA PRO A 60 16.12 19.10 9.42
C PRO A 60 16.84 19.68 8.18
N GLY A 61 16.06 20.27 7.27
CA GLY A 61 16.58 20.85 6.02
C GLY A 61 16.65 19.89 4.83
N LYS A 62 16.48 18.58 5.04
CA LYS A 62 16.32 17.60 3.95
C LYS A 62 14.85 17.39 3.62
N LYS A 63 14.57 16.99 2.37
CA LYS A 63 13.24 16.57 1.92
C LYS A 63 13.28 15.10 1.54
N ILE A 64 12.21 14.39 1.86
CA ILE A 64 11.98 12.98 1.52
C ILE A 64 10.71 12.84 0.67
N THR A 65 10.67 11.77 -0.09
CA THR A 65 9.49 11.31 -0.82
C THR A 65 8.64 10.49 0.15
N ASP A 66 7.42 10.93 0.41
CA ASP A 66 6.49 10.27 1.34
C ASP A 66 5.28 9.72 0.59
N TYR A 67 5.12 8.39 0.65
CA TYR A 67 3.93 7.69 0.17
C TYR A 67 2.88 7.49 1.26
N PHE A 68 3.25 7.63 2.54
CA PHE A 68 2.34 7.31 3.63
C PHE A 68 1.18 8.31 3.72
N LYS A 69 1.44 9.62 3.68
CA LYS A 69 0.36 10.62 3.70
C LYS A 69 -0.59 10.49 2.50
N PRO A 70 -0.11 10.34 1.25
CA PRO A 70 -0.98 10.02 0.11
C PRO A 70 -1.79 8.73 0.33
N ALA A 71 -1.15 7.65 0.79
CA ALA A 71 -1.83 6.39 1.08
C ALA A 71 -2.94 6.58 2.12
N GLN A 72 -2.69 7.31 3.21
CA GLN A 72 -3.69 7.62 4.24
C GLN A 72 -4.93 8.33 3.69
N LYS A 73 -4.73 9.26 2.75
CA LYS A 73 -5.81 10.07 2.16
C LYS A 73 -6.59 9.31 1.08
N ILE A 74 -5.92 8.46 0.31
CA ILE A 74 -6.48 7.86 -0.90
C ILE A 74 -6.84 6.39 -0.65
N LEU A 75 -5.86 5.57 -0.27
CA LEU A 75 -6.03 4.12 -0.14
C LEU A 75 -6.67 3.74 1.20
N LEU A 76 -6.12 4.22 2.32
CA LEU A 76 -6.56 3.86 3.66
C LEU A 76 -7.78 4.67 4.14
N SER A 77 -8.27 5.62 3.33
CA SER A 77 -9.41 6.47 3.71
C SER A 77 -10.70 5.66 3.82
N ASN A 78 -10.86 4.64 2.98
CA ASN A 78 -11.97 3.69 2.99
C ASN A 78 -11.45 2.25 2.92
N ALA A 79 -11.29 1.63 4.08
CA ALA A 79 -10.79 0.27 4.24
C ALA A 79 -11.60 -0.78 3.45
N ASN A 80 -12.93 -0.68 3.41
CA ASN A 80 -13.75 -1.63 2.66
C ASN A 80 -13.48 -1.54 1.16
N LYS A 81 -13.35 -0.30 0.64
CA LYS A 81 -13.03 -0.08 -0.76
C LYS A 81 -11.63 -0.57 -1.11
N LEU A 82 -10.63 -0.33 -0.25
CA LEU A 82 -9.28 -0.83 -0.48
C LEU A 82 -9.25 -2.36 -0.57
N LEU A 83 -9.98 -3.06 0.31
CA LEU A 83 -10.08 -4.52 0.25
C LEU A 83 -10.72 -5.01 -1.06
N GLU A 84 -11.79 -4.36 -1.50
CA GLU A 84 -12.45 -4.65 -2.78
C GLU A 84 -11.51 -4.39 -3.97
N ASP A 85 -10.85 -3.24 -4.00
CA ASP A 85 -9.93 -2.83 -5.05
C ASP A 85 -8.73 -3.80 -5.13
N MET A 86 -8.18 -4.28 -4.00
CA MET A 86 -7.11 -5.28 -3.98
C MET A 86 -7.56 -6.66 -4.48
N GLN A 87 -8.79 -7.08 -4.17
CA GLN A 87 -9.33 -8.37 -4.61
C GLN A 87 -9.62 -8.39 -6.12
N THR A 88 -10.12 -7.26 -6.63
CA THR A 88 -10.54 -7.07 -8.03
C THR A 88 -9.45 -6.49 -8.92
N TYR A 89 -8.26 -6.21 -8.37
CA TYR A 89 -7.13 -5.67 -9.11
C TYR A 89 -6.81 -6.51 -10.36
N ASP A 90 -6.63 -5.80 -11.48
CA ASP A 90 -6.30 -6.38 -12.78
C ASP A 90 -4.84 -6.79 -12.80
N LYS A 91 -4.63 -8.09 -12.56
CA LYS A 91 -3.31 -8.72 -12.38
C LYS A 91 -2.59 -8.93 -13.70
N ASP A 92 -3.34 -8.90 -14.80
CA ASP A 92 -2.85 -9.24 -16.13
C ASP A 92 -2.32 -8.00 -16.88
N ASN A 93 -2.67 -6.80 -16.40
CA ASN A 93 -2.33 -5.51 -17.03
C ASN A 93 -1.55 -4.58 -16.08
N ILE A 94 -0.55 -5.10 -15.37
CA ILE A 94 0.37 -4.26 -14.57
C ILE A 94 1.44 -3.70 -15.53
N ALA A 95 1.52 -2.38 -15.64
CA ALA A 95 2.49 -1.74 -16.52
C ALA A 95 3.92 -1.92 -15.98
N ASP A 96 4.85 -2.37 -16.84
CA ASP A 96 6.28 -2.53 -16.51
C ASP A 96 6.95 -1.21 -16.05
N SER A 97 6.35 -0.06 -16.37
CA SER A 97 6.86 1.25 -15.94
C SER A 97 6.56 1.59 -14.47
N GLU A 98 5.75 0.78 -13.79
CA GLU A 98 5.31 0.97 -12.41
C GLU A 98 5.86 -0.13 -11.47
N ILE A 99 6.90 -0.88 -11.86
CA ILE A 99 7.59 -1.89 -11.02
C ILE A 99 9.09 -1.60 -10.97
#